data_AF-A0A7S4IMF1-F1
#
_entry.id   AF-A0A7S4IMF1-F1
#
_cell.length_a   1.000
_cell.length_b   1.000
_cell.length_c   1.000
_cell.angle_alpha   90.00
_cell.angle_beta   90.00
_cell.angle_gamma   90.00
#
_symmetry.space_group_name_H-M   'P 1'
#
loop_
_entity.id
_entity.type
_entity.pdbx_description
1 polymer ?
#
loop_
_entity_poly.entity_id
_entity_poly.type
_entity_poly.pdbx_seq_one_letter_code
_entity_poly.pdbx_strand_id
1 'polypeptide(L)'
;MPQCHTVRNLRRSTRNSGAFFDTATNMVDALKNLVIEAIDPTYIAELKVKYTGFMGVTTRDLIYHLMDSYAKIITADLRENEIRMKEPIDTGLPIEKYFERVDYCVQFADNGKAPYTTDQIKQTEEHTILTTGTYLDE
;
A
#
# COMPACT_ATOMS: atom_id res chain seq x y z
N MET A 1 10.12 -9.06 57.04
CA MET A 1 9.00 -9.34 56.09
C MET A 1 9.19 -8.71 54.69
N PRO A 2 10.33 -8.89 53.98
CA PRO A 2 10.53 -8.29 52.65
C PRO A 2 9.98 -9.11 51.46
N GLN A 3 9.71 -10.41 51.65
CA GLN A 3 9.35 -11.28 50.51
C GLN A 3 7.92 -11.09 49.97
N CYS A 4 6.97 -10.61 50.80
CA CYS A 4 5.57 -10.41 50.40
C CYS A 4 5.39 -9.23 49.41
N HIS A 5 6.19 -8.17 49.56
CA HIS A 5 6.13 -6.99 48.69
C HIS A 5 6.67 -7.31 47.28
N THR A 6 7.77 -8.06 47.19
CA THR A 6 8.37 -8.48 45.92
C THR A 6 7.42 -9.37 45.11
N VAL A 7 6.74 -10.32 45.77
CA VAL A 7 5.76 -11.20 45.10
C VAL A 7 4.53 -10.41 44.63
N ARG A 8 4.09 -9.41 45.40
CA ARG A 8 2.97 -8.53 45.01
C ARG A 8 3.33 -7.66 43.79
N ASN A 9 4.55 -7.14 43.74
CA ASN A 9 5.05 -6.39 42.58
C ASN A 9 5.18 -7.27 41.33
N LEU A 10 5.69 -8.50 41.49
CA LEU A 10 5.80 -9.45 40.39
C LEU A 10 4.42 -9.80 39.82
N ARG A 11 3.43 -10.10 40.68
CA ARG A 11 2.04 -10.35 40.27
C ARG A 11 1.41 -9.15 39.55
N ARG A 12 1.73 -7.92 39.97
CA ARG A 12 1.26 -6.70 39.31
C ARG A 12 1.89 -6.53 37.94
N SER A 13 3.18 -6.83 37.81
CA SER A 13 3.89 -6.80 36.53
C SER A 13 3.33 -7.82 35.54
N THR A 14 3.16 -9.09 35.96
CA THR A 14 2.60 -10.14 35.08
C THR A 14 1.16 -9.87 34.68
N ARG A 15 0.34 -9.33 35.59
CA ARG A 15 -1.04 -8.90 35.29
C ARG A 15 -1.07 -7.77 34.26
N ASN A 16 -0.18 -6.78 34.39
CA ASN A 16 -0.08 -5.68 33.43
C ASN A 16 0.34 -6.17 32.05
N SER A 17 1.32 -7.08 31.97
CA SER A 17 1.74 -7.69 30.70
C SER A 17 0.62 -8.51 30.05
N GLY A 18 -0.14 -9.27 30.85
CA GLY A 18 -1.30 -10.02 30.36
C GLY A 18 -2.38 -9.10 29.80
N ALA A 19 -2.74 -8.04 30.54
CA ALA A 19 -3.72 -7.05 30.08
C ALA A 19 -3.30 -6.37 28.77
N PHE A 20 -2.02 -6.03 28.61
CA PHE A 20 -1.49 -5.48 27.37
C PHE A 20 -1.63 -6.48 26.20
N PHE A 21 -1.26 -7.74 26.43
CA PHE A 21 -1.40 -8.79 25.43
C PHE A 21 -2.87 -8.96 24.99
N ASP A 22 -3.79 -9.07 25.95
CA ASP A 22 -5.22 -9.18 25.66
C ASP A 22 -5.73 -7.98 24.85
N THR A 23 -5.32 -6.76 25.20
CA THR A 23 -5.71 -5.57 24.43
C THR A 23 -5.17 -5.59 23.01
N ALA A 24 -3.92 -6.02 22.80
CA ALA A 24 -3.33 -6.12 21.48
C ALA A 24 -4.03 -7.18 20.63
N THR A 25 -4.31 -8.35 21.19
CA THR A 25 -5.05 -9.43 20.51
C THR A 25 -6.46 -8.98 20.12
N ASN A 26 -7.18 -8.35 21.05
CA ASN A 26 -8.51 -7.83 20.78
C ASN A 26 -8.52 -6.77 19.66
N MET A 27 -7.51 -5.90 19.60
CA MET A 27 -7.38 -4.92 18.51
C MET A 27 -7.10 -5.58 17.16
N VAL A 28 -6.27 -6.61 17.13
CA VAL A 28 -5.97 -7.37 15.90
C VAL A 28 -7.21 -8.11 15.40
N ASP A 29 -7.97 -8.74 16.30
CA ASP A 29 -9.20 -9.43 15.96
C ASP A 29 -10.28 -8.45 15.48
N ALA A 30 -10.42 -7.29 16.15
CA ALA A 30 -11.33 -6.23 15.71
C ALA A 30 -10.96 -5.71 14.32
N LEU A 31 -9.67 -5.49 14.05
CA LEU A 31 -9.20 -5.06 12.73
C LEU A 31 -9.50 -6.09 11.66
N LYS A 32 -9.29 -7.39 11.97
CA LYS A 32 -9.62 -8.48 11.06
C LYS A 32 -11.11 -8.51 10.71
N ASN A 33 -11.98 -8.36 11.72
CA ASN A 33 -13.42 -8.33 11.51
C ASN A 33 -13.84 -7.13 10.65
N LEU A 34 -13.26 -5.95 10.88
CA LEU A 34 -13.52 -4.77 10.06
C LEU A 34 -13.17 -5.00 8.58
N VAL A 35 -12.05 -5.67 8.29
CA VAL A 35 -11.68 -6.04 6.91
C VAL A 35 -12.68 -7.03 6.33
N ILE A 36 -13.06 -8.07 7.08
CA ILE A 36 -14.03 -9.09 6.63
C ILE A 36 -15.40 -8.48 6.33
N GLU A 37 -15.85 -7.52 7.12
CA GLU A 37 -17.14 -6.84 6.93
C GLU A 37 -17.12 -5.82 5.78
N ALA A 38 -15.98 -5.18 5.53
CA ALA A 38 -15.85 -4.15 4.50
C ALA A 38 -15.85 -4.72 3.06
N ILE A 39 -15.57 -6.01 2.88
CA ILE A 39 -15.34 -6.63 1.58
C ILE A 39 -16.42 -7.66 1.28
N ASP A 40 -16.86 -7.73 0.02
CA ASP A 40 -17.81 -8.76 -0.39
C ASP A 40 -17.22 -10.17 -0.14
N PRO A 41 -17.97 -11.08 0.51
CA PRO A 41 -17.50 -12.43 0.85
C PRO A 41 -16.93 -13.22 -0.34
N THR A 42 -17.34 -12.92 -1.57
CA THR A 42 -16.87 -13.56 -2.80
C THR A 42 -15.36 -13.38 -2.98
N TYR A 43 -14.80 -12.21 -2.65
CA TYR A 43 -13.39 -11.90 -2.83
C TYR A 43 -12.47 -12.51 -1.76
N ILE A 44 -13.03 -13.05 -0.68
CA ILE A 44 -12.27 -13.67 0.43
C ILE A 44 -12.68 -15.13 0.67
N ALA A 45 -13.56 -15.68 -0.16
CA ALA A 45 -14.08 -17.04 -0.02
C ALA A 45 -12.99 -18.11 -0.10
N GLU A 46 -11.94 -17.88 -0.88
CA GLU A 46 -10.81 -18.81 -1.06
C GLU A 46 -10.01 -19.00 0.23
N LEU A 47 -9.93 -17.97 1.08
CA LEU A 47 -9.26 -18.03 2.38
C LEU A 47 -10.14 -18.61 3.49
N LYS A 48 -11.43 -18.80 3.22
CA LYS A 48 -12.39 -19.28 4.22
C LYS A 48 -12.42 -20.80 4.26
N VAL A 49 -12.04 -21.37 5.39
CA VAL A 49 -12.19 -22.80 5.65
C VAL A 49 -13.63 -23.11 6.07
N LYS A 50 -14.24 -24.15 5.49
CA LYS A 50 -15.68 -24.48 5.65
C LYS A 50 -16.17 -24.53 7.11
N TYR A 51 -15.39 -25.12 8.01
CA TYR A 51 -15.81 -25.38 9.38
C TYR A 51 -15.22 -24.41 10.41
N THR A 52 -14.07 -23.80 10.10
CA THR A 52 -13.33 -22.91 11.01
C THR A 52 -13.33 -21.45 10.56
N GLY A 53 -13.95 -21.14 9.42
CA GLY A 53 -13.99 -19.79 8.87
C GLY A 53 -12.60 -19.28 8.53
N PHE A 54 -12.24 -18.11 9.06
CA PHE A 54 -10.93 -17.48 8.87
C PHE A 54 -9.94 -17.81 9.99
N MET A 55 -10.15 -18.89 10.76
CA MET A 55 -9.23 -19.27 11.84
C MET A 55 -7.83 -19.58 11.27
N GLY A 56 -6.80 -18.91 11.79
CA GLY A 56 -5.42 -19.03 11.31
C GLY A 56 -5.02 -18.04 10.20
N VAL A 57 -5.98 -17.34 9.58
CA VAL A 57 -5.71 -16.28 8.60
C VAL A 57 -5.50 -14.96 9.36
N THR A 58 -4.37 -14.28 9.13
CA THR A 58 -4.10 -12.97 9.71
C THR A 58 -4.75 -11.86 8.88
N THR A 59 -4.93 -10.67 9.46
CA THR A 59 -5.40 -9.49 8.71
C THR A 59 -4.50 -9.19 7.50
N ARG A 60 -3.18 -9.41 7.64
CA ARG A 60 -2.22 -9.24 6.55
C ARG A 60 -2.49 -10.20 5.41
N ASP A 61 -2.81 -11.46 5.69
CA ASP A 61 -3.07 -12.47 4.67
C ASP A 61 -4.32 -12.13 3.84
N LEU A 62 -5.36 -11.60 4.51
CA LEU A 62 -6.57 -11.09 3.83
C LEU A 62 -6.20 -9.97 2.85
N ILE A 63 -5.49 -8.94 3.32
CA ILE A 63 -5.09 -7.79 2.48
C ILE A 63 -4.17 -8.24 1.35
N TYR A 64 -3.20 -9.09 1.64
CA TYR A 64 -2.25 -9.59 0.66
C TYR A 64 -2.94 -10.40 -0.45
N HIS A 65 -3.89 -11.26 -0.09
CA HIS A 65 -4.68 -12.01 -1.07
C HIS A 65 -5.49 -11.09 -1.99
N LEU A 66 -6.08 -10.03 -1.45
CA LEU A 66 -6.84 -9.06 -2.25
C LEU A 66 -5.93 -8.31 -3.23
N MET A 67 -4.76 -7.89 -2.75
CA MET A 67 -3.77 -7.20 -3.57
C MET A 67 -3.24 -8.10 -4.69
N ASP A 68 -2.87 -9.34 -4.37
CA ASP A 68 -2.30 -10.26 -5.36
C ASP A 68 -3.34 -10.76 -6.38
N SER A 69 -4.56 -11.03 -5.92
CA SER A 69 -5.60 -11.62 -6.77
C SER A 69 -6.31 -10.58 -7.63
N TYR A 70 -6.63 -9.41 -7.05
CA TYR A 70 -7.54 -8.44 -7.65
C TYR A 70 -6.90 -7.07 -7.93
N ALA A 71 -5.85 -6.66 -7.21
CA ALA A 71 -5.15 -5.40 -7.50
C ALA A 71 -4.10 -5.58 -8.63
N LYS A 72 -4.54 -6.15 -9.75
CA LYS A 72 -3.71 -6.32 -10.94
C LYS A 72 -3.85 -5.09 -11.82
N ILE A 73 -2.73 -4.43 -12.08
CA ILE A 73 -2.65 -3.34 -13.04
C ILE A 73 -2.91 -3.93 -14.44
N ILE A 74 -3.97 -3.47 -15.09
CA ILE A 74 -4.39 -3.97 -16.41
C ILE A 74 -3.60 -3.20 -17.48
N THR A 75 -3.51 -3.76 -18.68
CA THR A 75 -2.90 -3.08 -19.84
C THR A 75 -3.58 -1.75 -20.19
N ALA A 76 -4.85 -1.56 -19.82
CA ALA A 76 -5.54 -0.29 -20.00
C ALA A 76 -4.97 0.77 -19.05
N ASP A 77 -4.77 0.43 -17.78
CA ASP A 77 -4.20 1.32 -16.77
C ASP A 77 -2.75 1.70 -17.11
N LEU A 78 -1.96 0.75 -17.65
CA LEU A 78 -0.60 1.05 -18.14
C LEU A 78 -0.62 2.05 -19.30
N ARG A 79 -1.61 1.95 -20.21
CA ARG A 79 -1.76 2.91 -21.31
C ARG A 79 -2.16 4.29 -20.80
N GLU A 80 -3.05 4.36 -19.82
CA GLU A 80 -3.41 5.64 -19.18
C GLU A 80 -2.19 6.27 -18.49
N ASN A 81 -1.35 5.45 -17.86
CA ASN A 81 -0.09 5.89 -17.27
C ASN A 81 0.90 6.43 -18.32
N GLU A 82 1.03 5.76 -19.48
CA GLU A 82 1.84 6.27 -20.60
C GLU A 82 1.32 7.61 -21.13
N ILE A 83 0.01 7.79 -21.23
CA ILE A 83 -0.61 9.06 -21.64
C ILE A 83 -0.26 10.14 -20.61
N ARG A 84 -0.46 9.85 -19.32
CA ARG A 84 -0.18 10.78 -18.22
C ARG A 84 1.28 11.20 -18.15
N MET A 85 2.20 10.28 -18.45
CA MET A 85 3.63 10.58 -18.49
C MET A 85 3.99 11.57 -19.62
N LYS A 86 3.28 11.50 -20.75
CA LYS A 86 3.49 12.35 -21.94
C LYS A 86 2.69 13.66 -21.92
N GLU A 87 1.87 13.89 -20.90
CA GLU A 87 1.11 15.13 -20.78
C GLU A 87 2.05 16.34 -20.72
N PRO A 88 1.67 17.46 -21.33
CA PRO A 88 2.46 18.69 -21.28
C PRO A 88 2.64 19.16 -19.83
N ILE A 89 3.69 19.96 -19.60
CA ILE A 89 3.96 20.54 -18.29
C ILE A 89 3.01 21.72 -18.07
N ASP A 90 2.36 21.78 -16.91
CA ASP A 90 1.59 22.95 -16.50
C ASP A 90 2.53 24.01 -15.93
N THR A 91 2.66 25.12 -16.66
CA THR A 91 3.56 26.23 -16.35
C THR A 91 3.05 27.11 -15.21
N GLY A 92 1.80 26.92 -14.77
CA GLY A 92 1.23 27.56 -13.59
C GLY A 92 1.64 26.90 -12.27
N LEU A 93 2.26 25.71 -12.31
CA LEU A 93 2.68 24.96 -11.13
C LEU A 93 4.21 24.91 -11.00
N PRO A 94 4.73 24.70 -9.78
CA PRO A 94 6.16 24.45 -9.58
C PRO A 94 6.63 23.22 -10.36
N ILE A 95 7.84 23.26 -10.90
CA ILE A 95 8.43 22.15 -11.68
C ILE A 95 8.54 20.86 -10.86
N GLU A 96 8.60 20.95 -9.53
CA GLU A 96 8.59 19.78 -8.64
C GLU A 96 7.34 18.91 -8.83
N LYS A 97 6.20 19.51 -9.19
CA LYS A 97 4.96 18.75 -9.49
C LYS A 97 5.10 17.88 -10.73
N TYR A 98 5.92 18.32 -11.69
CA TYR A 98 6.24 17.52 -12.86
C TYR A 98 7.12 16.32 -12.49
N PHE A 99 8.18 16.51 -11.69
CA PHE A 99 9.02 15.41 -11.24
C PHE A 99 8.25 14.39 -10.39
N GLU A 100 7.38 14.86 -9.48
CA GLU A 100 6.48 13.99 -8.70
C GLU A 100 5.59 13.14 -9.61
N ARG A 101 5.08 13.72 -10.70
CA ARG A 101 4.28 12.98 -11.70
C ARG A 101 5.11 11.91 -12.39
N VAL A 102 6.33 12.22 -12.83
CA VAL A 102 7.23 11.25 -13.49
C VAL A 102 7.55 10.09 -12.55
N ASP A 103 7.96 10.39 -11.31
CA ASP A 103 8.26 9.38 -10.29
C ASP A 103 7.07 8.45 -10.03
N TYR A 104 5.86 9.02 -9.92
CA TYR A 104 4.64 8.24 -9.77
C TYR A 104 4.40 7.33 -10.98
N CYS A 105 4.57 7.83 -12.21
CA CYS A 105 4.34 7.04 -13.41
C CYS A 105 5.34 5.88 -13.54
N VAL A 106 6.60 6.11 -13.16
CA VAL A 106 7.65 5.08 -13.16
C VAL A 106 7.35 4.00 -12.12
N GLN A 107 7.00 4.37 -10.89
CA GLN A 107 6.62 3.42 -9.84
C GLN A 107 5.37 2.62 -10.20
N PHE A 108 4.38 3.27 -10.84
CA PHE A 108 3.17 2.59 -11.31
C PHE A 108 3.48 1.51 -12.36
N ALA A 109 4.36 1.84 -13.32
CA ALA A 109 4.79 0.90 -14.36
C ALA A 109 5.60 -0.28 -13.79
N ASP A 110 6.47 -0.02 -12.80
CA ASP A 110 7.23 -1.06 -12.09
C ASP A 110 6.31 -2.02 -11.32
N ASN A 111 5.32 -1.48 -10.58
CA ASN A 111 4.29 -2.27 -9.91
C ASN A 111 3.46 -3.10 -10.90
N GLY A 112 3.28 -2.61 -12.13
CA GLY A 112 2.63 -3.30 -13.23
C GLY A 112 3.50 -4.32 -13.97
N LYS A 113 4.73 -4.56 -13.51
CA LYS A 113 5.75 -5.42 -14.14
C LYS A 113 6.11 -5.00 -15.58
N ALA A 114 5.94 -3.73 -15.90
CA ALA A 114 6.31 -3.12 -17.17
C ALA A 114 7.19 -1.88 -16.94
N PRO A 115 8.37 -2.04 -16.30
CA PRO A 115 9.20 -0.90 -15.92
C PRO A 115 9.71 -0.15 -17.15
N TYR A 116 9.69 1.18 -17.07
CA TYR A 116 10.31 2.02 -18.10
C TYR A 116 11.83 1.88 -18.07
N THR A 117 12.45 1.93 -19.24
CA THR A 117 13.91 2.06 -19.33
C THR A 117 14.32 3.50 -19.06
N THR A 118 15.55 3.68 -18.57
CA THR A 118 16.12 5.02 -18.33
C THR A 118 16.08 5.90 -19.59
N ASP A 119 16.26 5.30 -20.76
CA ASP A 119 16.23 6.03 -22.04
C ASP A 119 14.80 6.48 -22.41
N GLN A 120 13.78 5.65 -22.13
CA GLN A 120 12.38 6.03 -22.35
C GLN A 120 11.95 7.19 -21.46
N ILE A 121 12.41 7.21 -20.21
CA ILE A 121 12.15 8.30 -19.27
C ILE A 121 12.74 9.59 -19.83
N LYS A 122 14.05 9.61 -20.13
CA LYS A 122 14.74 10.79 -20.67
C LYS A 122 14.09 11.33 -21.94
N GLN A 123 13.80 10.46 -22.91
CA GLN A 123 13.16 10.89 -24.17
C GLN A 123 11.78 11.53 -23.93
N THR A 124 11.01 10.99 -22.99
CA THR A 124 9.69 11.54 -22.64
C THR A 124 9.82 12.88 -21.92
N GLU A 125 10.80 13.01 -21.02
CA GLU A 125 11.08 14.27 -20.34
C GLU A 125 11.54 15.36 -21.31
N GLU A 126 12.50 15.07 -22.18
CA GLU A 126 12.95 15.98 -23.23
C GLU A 126 11.80 16.42 -24.12
N HIS A 127 10.96 15.47 -24.57
CA HIS A 127 9.81 15.78 -25.41
C HIS A 127 8.80 16.70 -24.72
N THR A 128 8.46 16.43 -23.45
CA THR A 128 7.49 17.24 -22.71
C THR A 128 8.01 18.65 -22.42
N ILE A 129 9.29 18.80 -22.08
CA ILE A 129 9.92 20.11 -21.85
C ILE A 129 9.93 20.93 -23.15
N LEU A 130 10.38 20.34 -24.27
CA LEU A 130 10.41 21.01 -25.57
C LEU A 130 9.03 21.43 -26.05
N THR A 131 8.01 20.59 -25.84
CA THR A 131 6.63 20.87 -26.26
C THR A 131 5.99 22.00 -25.44
N THR A 132 6.41 22.20 -24.18
CA THR A 132 5.84 23.22 -23.29
C THR A 132 6.29 24.64 -23.67
N GLY A 133 7.43 24.78 -24.37
CA GLY A 133 7.86 26.06 -24.95
C GLY A 133 8.31 27.12 -23.94
N THR A 134 8.41 26.82 -22.64
CA THR A 134 8.86 27.75 -21.60
C THR A 134 10.38 27.79 -21.39
N TYR A 135 11.09 26.83 -21.96
CA TYR A 135 12.55 26.68 -21.86
C TYR A 135 13.17 26.49 -23.25
N LEU A 136 12.66 27.20 -24.26
CA LEU A 136 13.35 27.28 -25.55
C LEU A 136 14.53 28.24 -25.37
N ASP A 137 15.74 27.71 -25.51
CA ASP A 137 16.97 28.48 -25.61
C ASP A 137 16.84 29.49 -26.76
N GLU A 138 17.23 30.74 -26.51
CA GLU A 138 17.49 31.75 -27.54
C GLU A 138 18.68 31.34 -28.43
#